data_AF-A0A519EWT8-F1
#
_entry.id   AF-A0A519EWT8-F1
#
_cell.length_a   1.000
_cell.length_b   1.000
_cell.length_c   1.000
_cell.angle_alpha   90.00
_cell.angle_beta   90.00
_cell.angle_gamma   90.00
#
_symmetry.space_group_name_H-M   'P 1'
#
loop_
_entity.id
_entity.type
_entity.pdbx_description
1 polymer ?
#
loop_
_entity_poly.entity_id
_entity_poly.type
_entity_poly.pdbx_seq_one_letter_code
_entity_poly.pdbx_strand_id
1 'polypeptide(L)'
;MSAHWRYLDTPPALPGLFMQAALRRKVSGTQLPDQGLRCWMSVDPDKVKAFAQVCGFVPGSLLPPTYPHVLAFPLQMKLLTDKDFPFPLLGLVHLHNRISIRRPLGSVIKVQVSVRAGHLKPHAKGATFSLITQIEDALGLLWEEESTMLCQGVHVDGEIEGDDEPAPLPMTELATWSAPSDIGRQYAKVSGDYNPIHLSDSSAKLFGFPKAIAHGLWIK
;
A
#
# COMPACT_ATOMS: atom_id res chain seq x y z
N MET A 1 -1.33 1.54 -21.94
CA MET A 1 -1.84 0.19 -22.22
C MET A 1 -3.03 -0.06 -21.31
N SER A 2 -4.16 -0.53 -21.84
CA SER A 2 -5.34 -0.87 -21.03
C SER A 2 -5.07 -2.19 -20.30
N ALA A 3 -5.01 -2.17 -18.97
CA ALA A 3 -4.86 -3.40 -18.19
C ALA A 3 -6.03 -4.37 -18.47
N HIS A 4 -5.75 -5.67 -18.52
CA HIS A 4 -6.80 -6.69 -18.59
C HIS A 4 -7.44 -6.83 -17.21
N TRP A 5 -8.65 -6.33 -17.03
CA TRP A 5 -9.31 -6.32 -15.72
C TRP A 5 -10.03 -7.63 -15.41
N ARG A 6 -9.70 -8.22 -14.26
CA ARG A 6 -10.48 -9.31 -13.65
C ARG A 6 -11.35 -8.75 -12.53
N TYR A 7 -12.64 -9.01 -12.61
CA TYR A 7 -13.61 -8.63 -11.59
C TYR A 7 -13.71 -9.72 -10.52
N LEU A 8 -13.68 -9.31 -9.26
CA LEU A 8 -13.96 -10.14 -8.10
C LEU A 8 -15.33 -9.77 -7.53
N ASP A 9 -16.15 -10.78 -7.28
CA ASP A 9 -17.51 -10.59 -6.75
C ASP A 9 -17.51 -10.06 -5.32
N THR A 10 -16.50 -10.42 -4.53
CA THR A 10 -16.34 -10.01 -3.14
C THR A 10 -14.90 -9.63 -2.82
N PRO A 11 -14.70 -8.73 -1.82
CA PRO A 11 -13.37 -8.46 -1.27
C PRO A 11 -12.68 -9.74 -0.80
N PRO A 12 -11.41 -9.95 -1.15
CA PRO A 12 -10.68 -11.15 -0.73
C PRO A 12 -10.41 -11.13 0.79
N ALA A 13 -10.44 -12.31 1.42
CA ALA A 13 -10.16 -12.45 2.84
C ALA A 13 -8.65 -12.45 3.12
N LEU A 14 -8.17 -11.50 3.93
CA LEU A 14 -6.75 -11.31 4.25
C LEU A 14 -6.04 -12.55 4.86
N PRO A 15 -6.63 -13.34 5.77
CA PRO A 15 -5.89 -14.45 6.40
C PRO A 15 -5.30 -15.46 5.42
N GLY A 16 -6.06 -15.82 4.38
CA GLY A 16 -5.58 -16.71 3.32
C GLY A 16 -4.46 -16.10 2.48
N LEU A 17 -4.49 -14.78 2.26
CA LEU A 17 -3.46 -14.06 1.50
C LEU A 17 -2.15 -13.96 2.29
N PHE A 18 -2.22 -13.76 3.61
CA PHE A 18 -1.01 -13.80 4.46
C PHE A 18 -0.35 -15.17 4.45
N MET A 19 -1.14 -16.25 4.48
CA MET A 19 -0.59 -17.61 4.33
C MET A 19 0.09 -17.79 2.97
N GLN A 20 -0.53 -17.33 1.87
CA GLN A 20 0.07 -17.39 0.54
C GLN A 20 1.39 -16.59 0.45
N ALA A 21 1.41 -15.39 1.02
CA ALA A 21 2.61 -14.55 1.09
C ALA A 21 3.75 -15.24 1.85
N ALA A 22 3.45 -15.92 2.97
CA ALA A 22 4.46 -16.61 3.78
C ALA A 22 5.11 -17.82 3.06
N LEU A 23 4.37 -18.48 2.16
CA LEU A 23 4.83 -19.64 1.40
C LEU A 23 5.71 -19.27 0.19
N ARG A 24 5.60 -18.04 -0.34
CA ARG A 24 6.33 -17.60 -1.53
C ARG A 24 7.54 -16.74 -1.17
N ARG A 25 8.74 -17.27 -1.42
CA ARG A 25 10.01 -16.62 -1.07
C ARG A 25 10.97 -16.38 -2.24
N LYS A 26 10.65 -16.90 -3.43
CA LYS A 26 11.53 -16.83 -4.60
C LYS A 26 10.91 -15.92 -5.66
N VAL A 27 11.79 -15.19 -6.33
CA VAL A 27 11.48 -14.47 -7.56
C VAL A 27 11.23 -15.51 -8.66
N SER A 28 10.12 -15.38 -9.38
CA SER A 28 9.72 -16.32 -10.44
C SER A 28 9.74 -15.74 -11.85
N GLY A 29 10.10 -14.45 -11.99
CA GLY A 29 10.20 -13.78 -13.29
C GLY A 29 10.70 -12.35 -13.15
N THR A 30 10.83 -11.67 -14.29
CA THR A 30 11.32 -10.29 -14.41
C THR A 30 10.32 -9.36 -15.09
N GLN A 31 9.07 -9.79 -15.25
CA GLN A 31 7.99 -9.02 -15.87
C GLN A 31 6.77 -8.99 -14.96
N LEU A 32 6.08 -7.85 -14.92
CA LEU A 32 4.81 -7.70 -14.21
C LEU A 32 3.67 -8.28 -15.05
N PRO A 33 2.61 -8.81 -14.41
CA PRO A 33 1.42 -9.22 -15.14
C PRO A 33 0.66 -8.01 -15.69
N ASP A 34 0.12 -8.13 -16.91
CA ASP A 34 -0.78 -7.13 -17.52
C ASP A 34 -2.19 -7.12 -16.88
N GLN A 35 -2.48 -8.11 -16.04
CA GLN A 35 -3.77 -8.26 -15.38
C GLN A 35 -3.89 -7.32 -14.17
N GLY A 36 -5.00 -6.59 -14.12
CA GLY A 36 -5.44 -5.85 -12.94
C GLY A 36 -6.65 -6.50 -12.28
N LEU A 37 -6.93 -6.13 -11.03
CA LEU A 37 -8.10 -6.59 -10.27
C LEU A 37 -9.08 -5.45 -10.05
N ARG A 38 -10.38 -5.77 -10.08
CA ARG A 38 -11.49 -4.87 -9.72
C ARG A 38 -12.43 -5.51 -8.74
N CYS A 39 -12.92 -4.74 -7.78
CA CYS A 39 -13.92 -5.20 -6.82
C CYS A 39 -14.80 -4.04 -6.35
N TRP A 40 -16.10 -4.28 -6.19
CA TRP A 40 -16.98 -3.34 -5.50
C TRP A 40 -16.82 -3.50 -4.00
N MET A 41 -16.56 -2.40 -3.30
CA MET A 41 -16.31 -2.38 -1.86
C MET A 41 -17.20 -1.35 -1.19
N SER A 42 -17.77 -1.72 -0.04
CA SER A 42 -18.52 -0.80 0.81
C SER A 42 -17.60 -0.10 1.79
N VAL A 43 -17.85 1.18 2.03
CA VAL A 43 -17.18 1.96 3.06
C VAL A 43 -17.95 1.79 4.36
N ASP A 44 -17.27 1.24 5.36
CA ASP A 44 -17.82 0.99 6.69
C ASP A 44 -17.52 2.21 7.59
N PRO A 45 -18.54 2.96 8.03
CA PRO A 45 -18.33 4.17 8.86
C PRO A 45 -17.59 3.90 10.16
N ASP A 46 -17.76 2.72 10.77
CA ASP A 46 -17.09 2.38 12.02
C ASP A 46 -15.59 2.14 11.79
N LYS A 47 -15.23 1.51 10.66
CA LYS A 47 -13.83 1.36 10.26
C LYS A 47 -13.18 2.70 9.91
N VAL A 48 -13.90 3.59 9.22
CA VAL A 48 -13.42 4.95 8.93
C VAL A 48 -13.14 5.69 10.22
N LYS A 49 -14.08 5.65 11.17
CA LYS A 49 -13.94 6.31 12.48
C LYS A 49 -12.75 5.76 13.27
N ALA A 50 -12.61 4.43 13.35
CA ALA A 50 -11.49 3.79 14.04
C ALA A 50 -10.14 4.15 13.40
N PHE A 51 -10.06 4.13 12.06
CA PHE A 51 -8.87 4.57 11.33
C PHE A 51 -8.52 6.03 11.60
N ALA A 52 -9.52 6.93 11.52
CA ALA A 52 -9.34 8.35 11.77
C ALA A 52 -8.78 8.61 13.18
N GLN A 53 -9.31 7.90 14.18
CA GLN A 53 -8.85 8.00 15.57
C GLN A 53 -7.39 7.56 15.74
N VAL A 54 -7.02 6.38 15.22
CA VAL A 54 -5.63 5.87 15.32
C VAL A 54 -4.63 6.78 14.62
N CYS A 55 -5.06 7.42 13.55
CA CYS A 55 -4.23 8.31 12.73
C CYS A 55 -4.27 9.78 13.16
N GLY A 56 -5.05 10.14 14.19
CA GLY A 56 -5.20 11.52 14.64
C GLY A 56 -5.86 12.46 13.64
N PHE A 57 -6.66 11.94 12.70
CA PHE A 57 -7.44 12.79 11.80
C PHE A 57 -8.58 13.48 12.56
N VAL A 58 -8.80 14.76 12.25
CA VAL A 58 -9.93 15.51 12.78
C VAL A 58 -11.23 14.90 12.23
N PRO A 59 -12.21 14.57 13.09
CA PRO A 59 -13.52 14.08 12.63
C PRO A 59 -14.17 15.07 11.65
N GLY A 60 -14.76 14.54 10.58
CA GLY A 60 -15.41 15.34 9.55
C GLY A 60 -16.32 14.52 8.65
N SER A 61 -16.98 15.21 7.70
CA SER A 61 -17.88 14.59 6.72
C SER A 61 -17.17 13.98 5.51
N LEU A 62 -15.86 14.20 5.38
CA LEU A 62 -15.02 13.66 4.32
C LEU A 62 -14.24 12.45 4.85
N LEU A 63 -14.03 11.45 4.01
CA LEU A 63 -13.10 10.37 4.31
C LEU A 63 -11.68 10.94 4.48
N PRO A 64 -10.89 10.42 5.44
CA PRO A 64 -9.49 10.73 5.51
C PRO A 64 -8.77 10.44 4.18
N PRO A 65 -7.88 11.32 3.69
CA PRO A 65 -7.21 11.19 2.40
C PRO A 65 -6.49 9.85 2.15
N THR A 66 -6.00 9.22 3.21
CA THR A 66 -5.25 7.94 3.18
C THR A 66 -6.12 6.73 3.49
N TYR A 67 -7.40 6.89 3.88
CA TYR A 67 -8.30 5.76 4.13
C TYR A 67 -8.59 4.90 2.88
N PRO A 68 -8.75 5.48 1.66
CA PRO A 68 -8.82 4.71 0.42
C PRO A 68 -7.77 3.61 0.24
N HIS A 69 -6.53 3.85 0.68
CA HIS A 69 -5.46 2.85 0.66
C HIS A 69 -5.83 1.63 1.51
N VAL A 70 -6.29 1.87 2.75
CA VAL A 70 -6.74 0.82 3.68
C VAL A 70 -7.94 0.06 3.13
N LEU A 71 -8.89 0.75 2.51
CA LEU A 71 -10.04 0.10 1.87
C LEU A 71 -9.59 -0.86 0.76
N ALA A 72 -8.60 -0.46 -0.04
CA ALA A 72 -8.08 -1.22 -1.17
C ALA A 72 -7.11 -2.34 -0.78
N PHE A 73 -6.58 -2.33 0.44
CA PHE A 73 -5.51 -3.23 0.90
C PHE A 73 -5.77 -4.73 0.63
N PRO A 74 -6.99 -5.29 0.81
CA PRO A 74 -7.24 -6.68 0.46
C PRO A 74 -7.04 -6.98 -1.04
N LEU A 75 -7.42 -6.05 -1.91
CA LEU A 75 -7.27 -6.21 -3.36
C LEU A 75 -5.81 -6.08 -3.79
N GLN A 76 -5.07 -5.16 -3.15
CA GLN A 76 -3.62 -5.02 -3.29
C GLN A 76 -2.90 -6.31 -2.89
N MET A 77 -3.20 -6.84 -1.71
CA MET A 77 -2.66 -8.12 -1.23
C MET A 77 -2.99 -9.26 -2.20
N LYS A 78 -4.20 -9.30 -2.75
CA LYS A 78 -4.61 -10.35 -3.69
C LYS A 78 -3.82 -10.29 -5.00
N LEU A 79 -3.51 -9.10 -5.51
CA LEU A 79 -2.67 -8.94 -6.69
C LEU A 79 -1.22 -9.38 -6.40
N LEU A 80 -0.63 -8.88 -5.31
CA LEU A 80 0.78 -9.15 -4.96
C LEU A 80 1.05 -10.60 -4.57
N THR A 81 0.03 -11.35 -4.18
CA THR A 81 0.14 -12.79 -3.85
C THR A 81 -0.30 -13.71 -4.99
N ASP A 82 -0.81 -13.16 -6.10
CA ASP A 82 -1.26 -13.96 -7.23
C ASP A 82 -0.11 -14.77 -7.83
N LYS A 83 -0.42 -16.00 -8.30
CA LYS A 83 0.57 -16.95 -8.82
C LYS A 83 1.41 -16.36 -9.96
N ASP A 84 0.85 -15.44 -10.73
CA ASP A 84 1.51 -14.82 -11.88
C ASP A 84 2.30 -13.56 -11.50
N PHE A 85 2.19 -13.08 -10.25
CA PHE A 85 3.01 -11.98 -9.75
C PHE A 85 4.43 -12.47 -9.45
N PRO A 86 5.50 -11.87 -10.01
CA PRO A 86 6.83 -12.48 -10.03
C PRO A 86 7.64 -12.31 -8.74
N PHE A 87 7.26 -11.37 -7.87
CA PHE A 87 8.07 -10.96 -6.73
C PHE A 87 7.47 -11.46 -5.40
N PRO A 88 8.29 -11.96 -4.45
CA PRO A 88 7.80 -12.30 -3.13
C PRO A 88 7.32 -11.03 -2.41
N LEU A 89 6.14 -11.10 -1.79
CA LEU A 89 5.58 -9.99 -1.02
C LEU A 89 6.45 -9.67 0.22
N LEU A 90 6.95 -10.72 0.88
CA LEU A 90 7.89 -10.57 1.99
C LEU A 90 9.23 -10.02 1.47
N GLY A 91 9.63 -8.87 2.00
CA GLY A 91 10.83 -8.16 1.60
C GLY A 91 10.59 -7.00 0.62
N LEU A 92 9.34 -6.78 0.17
CA LEU A 92 9.01 -5.54 -0.51
C LEU A 92 9.13 -4.35 0.44
N VAL A 93 9.79 -3.30 -0.02
CA VAL A 93 9.93 -2.04 0.72
C VAL A 93 9.12 -0.97 0.03
N HIS A 94 8.21 -0.32 0.75
CA HIS A 94 7.45 0.81 0.23
C HIS A 94 8.33 2.07 0.26
N LEU A 95 8.70 2.61 -0.90
CA LEU A 95 9.62 3.75 -1.02
C LEU A 95 8.91 5.09 -1.11
N HIS A 96 7.90 5.20 -1.97
CA HIS A 96 7.21 6.44 -2.26
C HIS A 96 5.71 6.19 -2.40
N ASN A 97 4.90 7.13 -1.93
CA ASN A 97 3.46 7.08 -2.11
C ASN A 97 2.94 8.42 -2.62
N ARG A 98 2.25 8.40 -3.75
CA ARG A 98 1.58 9.58 -4.30
C ARG A 98 0.08 9.37 -4.30
N ILE A 99 -0.63 10.22 -3.58
CA ILE A 99 -2.09 10.24 -3.53
C ILE A 99 -2.62 11.47 -4.28
N SER A 100 -3.58 11.27 -5.17
CA SER A 100 -4.30 12.36 -5.85
C SER A 100 -5.80 12.24 -5.57
N ILE A 101 -6.36 13.24 -4.88
CA ILE A 101 -7.81 13.37 -4.68
C ILE A 101 -8.36 14.14 -5.87
N ARG A 102 -9.19 13.49 -6.69
CA ARG A 102 -9.76 14.09 -7.91
C ARG A 102 -11.09 14.81 -7.63
N ARG A 103 -11.85 14.30 -6.66
CA ARG A 103 -13.13 14.86 -6.22
C ARG A 103 -13.28 14.70 -4.70
N PRO A 104 -14.08 15.54 -4.02
CA PRO A 104 -14.28 15.42 -2.57
C PRO A 104 -14.77 14.03 -2.15
N LEU A 105 -14.15 13.46 -1.11
CA LEU A 105 -14.47 12.12 -0.60
C LEU A 105 -15.60 12.16 0.44
N GLY A 106 -16.69 12.86 0.13
CA GLY A 106 -17.88 12.96 0.98
C GLY A 106 -18.96 11.97 0.58
N SER A 107 -19.71 11.42 1.55
CA SER A 107 -20.84 10.51 1.31
C SER A 107 -20.51 9.27 0.47
N VAL A 108 -19.25 8.81 0.54
CA VAL A 108 -18.79 7.63 -0.19
C VAL A 108 -19.24 6.38 0.56
N ILE A 109 -20.24 5.67 0.02
CA ILE A 109 -20.84 4.48 0.65
C ILE A 109 -20.36 3.20 -0.02
N LYS A 110 -20.25 3.22 -1.36
CA LYS A 110 -19.85 2.07 -2.16
C LYS A 110 -19.07 2.55 -3.37
N VAL A 111 -17.94 1.90 -3.64
CA VAL A 111 -17.00 2.28 -4.69
C VAL A 111 -16.48 1.06 -5.42
N GLN A 112 -16.09 1.25 -6.67
CA GLN A 112 -15.28 0.29 -7.40
C GLN A 112 -13.81 0.59 -7.11
N VAL A 113 -13.12 -0.38 -6.54
CA VAL A 113 -11.67 -0.33 -6.34
C VAL A 113 -11.00 -1.11 -7.46
N SER A 114 -9.99 -0.49 -8.08
CA SER A 114 -9.17 -1.09 -9.13
C SER A 114 -7.71 -1.09 -8.67
N VAL A 115 -7.00 -2.22 -8.81
CA VAL A 115 -5.57 -2.31 -8.49
C VAL A 115 -4.84 -3.01 -9.63
N ARG A 116 -3.71 -2.43 -10.06
CA ARG A 116 -2.78 -3.06 -11.02
C ARG A 116 -1.33 -2.74 -10.65
N ALA A 117 -0.41 -3.57 -11.13
CA ALA A 117 1.00 -3.25 -11.07
C ALA A 117 1.43 -2.60 -12.41
N GLY A 118 2.47 -1.78 -12.38
CA GLY A 118 3.04 -1.17 -13.57
C GLY A 118 4.38 -0.51 -13.28
N HIS A 119 4.92 0.15 -14.30
CA HIS A 119 6.15 0.96 -14.17
C HIS A 119 7.33 0.20 -13.55
N LEU A 120 7.55 -1.06 -13.98
CA LEU A 120 8.72 -1.83 -13.56
C LEU A 120 9.99 -1.15 -14.09
N LYS A 121 10.94 -0.85 -13.20
CA LYS A 121 12.21 -0.19 -13.52
C LYS A 121 13.38 -0.86 -12.77
N PRO A 122 14.58 -0.88 -13.36
CA PRO A 122 15.80 -1.23 -12.63
C PRO A 122 16.08 -0.20 -11.52
N HIS A 123 16.72 -0.65 -10.44
CA HIS A 123 17.10 0.19 -9.32
C HIS A 123 18.43 -0.28 -8.72
N ALA A 124 19.23 0.62 -8.15
CA ALA A 124 20.56 0.28 -7.62
C ALA A 124 20.55 -0.85 -6.56
N LYS A 125 19.42 -1.04 -5.86
CA LYS A 125 19.22 -2.10 -4.84
C LYS A 125 18.35 -3.27 -5.33
N GLY A 126 17.92 -3.27 -6.58
CA GLY A 126 17.06 -4.31 -7.13
C GLY A 126 16.19 -3.80 -8.30
N ALA A 127 14.87 -3.89 -8.14
CA ALA A 127 13.91 -3.33 -9.09
C ALA A 127 12.76 -2.62 -8.36
N THR A 128 12.22 -1.56 -8.96
CA THR A 128 11.04 -0.86 -8.45
C THR A 128 9.84 -1.12 -9.36
N PHE A 129 8.65 -1.16 -8.78
CA PHE A 129 7.40 -1.13 -9.54
C PHE A 129 6.36 -0.29 -8.80
N SER A 130 5.37 0.19 -9.53
CA SER A 130 4.24 0.92 -8.98
C SER A 130 3.04 0.01 -8.79
N LEU A 131 2.45 0.04 -7.60
CA LEU A 131 1.10 -0.46 -7.34
C LEU A 131 0.14 0.72 -7.52
N ILE A 132 -0.69 0.65 -8.56
CA ILE A 132 -1.58 1.73 -8.97
C ILE A 132 -2.99 1.35 -8.53
N THR A 133 -3.53 2.14 -7.60
CA THR A 133 -4.85 1.93 -7.00
C THR A 133 -5.77 3.07 -7.39
N GLN A 134 -6.98 2.76 -7.83
CA GLN A 134 -8.00 3.75 -8.18
C GLN A 134 -9.31 3.44 -7.47
N ILE A 135 -10.00 4.49 -7.03
CA ILE A 135 -11.34 4.42 -6.46
C ILE A 135 -12.28 5.24 -7.32
N GLU A 136 -13.33 4.57 -7.81
CA GLU A 136 -14.33 5.14 -8.69
C GLU A 136 -15.73 4.97 -8.09
N ASP A 137 -16.61 5.95 -8.30
CA ASP A 137 -18.05 5.84 -8.08
C ASP A 137 -18.80 5.88 -9.42
N ALA A 138 -20.13 6.00 -9.39
CA ALA A 138 -20.96 6.06 -10.59
C ALA A 138 -20.65 7.27 -11.50
N LEU A 139 -19.96 8.29 -10.99
CA LEU A 139 -19.59 9.51 -11.70
C LEU A 139 -18.12 9.49 -12.18
N GLY A 140 -17.36 8.43 -11.87
CA GLY A 140 -15.98 8.20 -12.34
C GLY A 140 -14.93 8.22 -11.24
N LEU A 141 -13.71 8.70 -11.54
CA LEU A 141 -12.58 8.68 -10.62
C LEU A 141 -12.74 9.66 -9.45
N LEU A 142 -12.63 9.17 -8.22
CA LEU A 142 -12.64 9.97 -6.98
C LEU A 142 -11.22 10.20 -6.45
N TRP A 143 -10.42 9.15 -6.49
CA TRP A 143 -9.13 9.07 -5.82
C TRP A 143 -8.22 8.08 -6.54
N GLU A 144 -6.93 8.38 -6.58
CA GLU A 144 -5.92 7.46 -7.08
C GLU A 144 -4.65 7.53 -6.25
N GLU A 145 -3.95 6.40 -6.21
CA GLU A 145 -2.68 6.23 -5.54
C GLU A 145 -1.71 5.48 -6.43
N GLU A 146 -0.45 5.92 -6.36
CA GLU A 146 0.70 5.20 -6.88
C GLU A 146 1.68 4.93 -5.73
N SER A 147 1.76 3.66 -5.32
CA SER A 147 2.70 3.19 -4.30
C SER A 147 3.91 2.53 -4.97
N THR A 148 5.09 3.14 -4.85
CA THR A 148 6.34 2.62 -5.40
C THR A 148 6.95 1.60 -4.46
N MET A 149 7.05 0.37 -4.92
CA MET A 149 7.59 -0.77 -4.17
C MET A 149 8.97 -1.15 -4.71
N LEU A 150 9.93 -1.34 -3.81
CA LEU A 150 11.25 -1.90 -4.10
C LEU A 150 11.24 -3.41 -3.82
N CYS A 151 11.61 -4.19 -4.83
CA CYS A 151 12.01 -5.58 -4.68
C CYS A 151 13.54 -5.66 -4.64
N GLN A 152 14.09 -6.03 -3.48
CA GLN A 152 15.53 -6.08 -3.28
C GLN A 152 16.16 -7.28 -3.99
N GLY A 153 17.35 -7.10 -4.56
CA GLY A 153 18.14 -8.19 -5.15
C GLY A 153 17.59 -8.76 -6.47
N VAL A 154 16.54 -8.16 -7.04
CA VAL A 154 16.04 -8.48 -8.38
C VAL A 154 16.80 -7.68 -9.42
N HIS A 155 17.21 -8.32 -10.51
CA HIS A 155 17.77 -7.63 -11.66
C HIS A 155 16.72 -7.50 -12.77
N VAL A 156 16.59 -6.31 -13.32
CA VAL A 156 15.77 -5.97 -14.49
C VAL A 156 16.67 -5.19 -15.43
N ASP A 157 16.57 -5.46 -16.74
CA ASP A 157 17.37 -4.76 -17.74
C ASP A 157 16.91 -3.30 -17.88
N GLY A 158 17.86 -2.39 -18.10
CA GLY A 158 17.60 -0.97 -18.35
C GLY A 158 18.58 -0.05 -17.62
N GLU A 159 18.47 1.24 -17.88
CA GLU A 159 19.26 2.25 -17.19
C GLU A 159 18.66 2.53 -15.81
N ILE A 160 19.52 2.49 -14.78
CA ILE A 160 19.14 2.90 -13.43
C ILE A 160 19.05 4.43 -13.44
N GLU A 161 17.83 4.94 -13.32
CA GLU A 161 17.59 6.37 -13.07
C GLU A 161 18.16 6.73 -11.69
N GLY A 162 18.87 7.86 -11.60
CA GLY A 162 19.31 8.40 -10.31
C GLY A 162 18.15 8.98 -9.52
N ASP A 163 18.20 8.88 -8.19
CA ASP A 163 17.30 9.64 -7.33
C ASP A 163 17.76 11.11 -7.31
N ASP A 164 16.98 11.99 -7.91
CA ASP A 164 17.14 13.43 -7.75
C ASP A 164 16.64 13.85 -6.37
N GLU A 165 17.50 13.77 -5.35
CA GLU A 165 17.20 14.33 -4.05
C GLU A 165 17.30 15.86 -4.11
N PRO A 166 16.23 16.62 -3.83
CA PRO A 166 16.28 18.07 -3.86
C PRO A 166 17.31 18.58 -2.84
N ALA A 167 18.06 19.62 -3.22
CA ALA A 167 19.06 20.21 -2.35
C ALA A 167 18.44 20.63 -1.00
N PRO A 168 19.10 20.35 0.14
CA PRO A 168 18.58 20.73 1.45
C PRO A 168 18.35 22.24 1.53
N LEU A 169 17.13 22.64 1.92
CA LEU A 169 16.80 24.03 2.20
C LEU A 169 16.86 24.28 3.73
N PRO A 170 17.06 25.52 4.19
CA PRO A 170 16.90 25.85 5.60
C PRO A 170 15.48 25.51 6.07
N MET A 171 15.35 24.68 7.10
CA MET A 171 14.08 24.23 7.66
C MET A 171 13.86 24.81 9.06
N THR A 172 12.60 25.05 9.42
CA THR A 172 12.18 25.37 10.80
C THR A 172 11.24 24.26 11.28
N GLU A 173 11.43 23.80 12.52
CA GLU A 173 10.54 22.80 13.11
C GLU A 173 9.13 23.39 13.28
N LEU A 174 8.12 22.76 12.67
CA LEU A 174 6.71 23.16 12.78
C LEU A 174 5.93 22.34 13.80
N ALA A 175 6.28 21.06 13.95
CA ALA A 175 5.59 20.12 14.84
C ALA A 175 6.47 18.91 15.14
N THR A 176 6.18 18.27 16.26
CA THR A 176 6.77 16.99 16.68
C THR A 176 5.64 15.99 16.94
N TRP A 177 5.79 14.77 16.43
CA TRP A 177 4.86 13.66 16.66
C TRP A 177 5.52 12.59 17.51
N SER A 178 4.76 12.03 18.45
CA SER A 178 5.20 10.87 19.24
C SER A 178 4.54 9.60 18.69
N ALA A 179 5.35 8.58 18.43
CA ALA A 179 4.89 7.26 18.02
C ALA A 179 4.96 6.30 19.22
N PRO A 180 3.81 5.91 19.80
CA PRO A 180 3.78 4.90 20.86
C PRO A 180 4.40 3.57 20.40
N SER A 181 5.02 2.82 21.32
CA SER A 181 5.67 1.54 21.00
C SER A 181 4.71 0.45 20.50
N ASP A 182 3.40 0.63 20.69
CA ASP A 182 2.35 -0.27 20.23
C ASP A 182 1.61 0.25 18.99
N ILE A 183 2.00 1.38 18.42
CA ILE A 183 1.26 2.04 17.34
C ILE A 183 1.12 1.17 16.10
N GLY A 184 2.14 0.37 15.76
CA GLY A 184 2.05 -0.57 14.64
C GLY A 184 0.94 -1.62 14.85
N ARG A 185 0.72 -2.09 16.07
CA ARG A 185 -0.39 -3.02 16.39
C ARG A 185 -1.74 -2.33 16.38
N GLN A 186 -1.81 -1.06 16.79
CA GLN A 186 -3.04 -0.28 16.72
C GLN A 186 -3.44 -0.02 15.26
N TYR A 187 -2.47 0.39 14.43
CA TYR A 187 -2.68 0.64 13.01
C TYR A 187 -3.05 -0.65 12.26
N ALA A 188 -2.34 -1.77 12.49
CA ALA A 188 -2.64 -3.05 11.86
C ALA A 188 -4.11 -3.50 12.05
N LYS A 189 -4.71 -3.21 13.22
CA LYS A 189 -6.13 -3.54 13.48
C LYS A 189 -7.11 -2.77 12.60
N VAL A 190 -6.78 -1.54 12.23
CA VAL A 190 -7.66 -0.67 11.42
C VAL A 190 -7.31 -0.71 9.93
N SER A 191 -6.05 -1.04 9.59
CA SER A 191 -5.58 -1.14 8.19
C SER A 191 -5.68 -2.55 7.61
N GLY A 192 -5.62 -3.58 8.46
CA GLY A 192 -5.43 -4.96 8.03
C GLY A 192 -3.97 -5.31 7.69
N ASP A 193 -3.04 -4.35 7.75
CA ASP A 193 -1.62 -4.58 7.49
C ASP A 193 -0.92 -5.10 8.75
N TYR A 194 -0.86 -6.43 8.84
CA TYR A 194 -0.15 -7.17 9.90
C TYR A 194 1.27 -7.57 9.49
N ASN A 195 1.95 -6.78 8.65
CA ASN A 195 3.36 -7.02 8.35
C ASN A 195 4.19 -7.09 9.66
N PRO A 196 4.92 -8.20 9.91
CA PRO A 196 5.56 -8.45 11.19
C PRO A 196 6.55 -7.34 11.62
N ILE A 197 7.13 -6.59 10.69
CA ILE A 197 8.09 -5.52 11.02
C ILE A 197 7.50 -4.40 11.89
N HIS A 198 6.16 -4.31 11.98
CA HIS A 198 5.44 -3.31 12.76
C HIS A 198 4.89 -3.82 14.11
N LEU A 199 4.94 -5.14 14.36
CA LEU A 199 4.15 -5.74 15.44
C LEU A 199 4.93 -5.88 16.75
N SER A 200 6.19 -6.30 16.68
CA SER A 200 7.08 -6.46 17.84
C SER A 200 8.55 -6.35 17.46
N ASP A 201 9.40 -5.99 18.42
CA ASP A 201 10.86 -5.99 18.21
C ASP A 201 11.39 -7.37 17.79
N SER A 202 10.81 -8.44 18.35
CA SER A 202 11.21 -9.81 18.02
C SER A 202 10.92 -10.17 16.56
N SER A 203 9.76 -9.75 16.05
CA SER A 203 9.38 -10.01 14.66
C SER A 203 10.14 -9.08 13.70
N ALA A 204 10.33 -7.82 14.04
CA ALA A 204 11.10 -6.87 13.23
C ALA A 204 12.57 -7.28 13.05
N LYS A 205 13.19 -7.86 14.09
CA LYS A 205 14.56 -8.40 14.04
C LYS A 205 14.75 -9.51 13.00
N LEU A 206 13.72 -10.30 12.72
CA LEU A 206 13.77 -11.32 11.66
C LEU A 206 13.94 -10.72 10.26
N PHE A 207 13.61 -9.42 10.11
CA PHE A 207 13.71 -8.66 8.86
C PHE A 207 14.82 -7.60 8.92
N GLY A 208 15.74 -7.69 9.88
CA GLY A 208 16.92 -6.81 9.97
C GLY A 208 16.69 -5.47 10.67
N PHE A 209 15.51 -5.23 11.25
CA PHE A 209 15.25 -4.01 12.01
C PHE A 209 15.59 -4.19 13.50
N PRO A 210 16.27 -3.23 14.14
CA PRO A 210 16.64 -3.35 15.55
C PRO A 210 15.42 -3.28 16.50
N LYS A 211 14.34 -2.62 16.06
CA LYS A 211 13.07 -2.44 16.76
C LYS A 211 11.91 -2.47 15.76
N ALA A 212 10.70 -2.69 16.25
CA ALA A 212 9.50 -2.48 15.44
C ALA A 212 9.43 -1.03 14.95
N ILE A 213 9.01 -0.86 13.70
CA ILE A 213 8.84 0.45 13.06
C ILE A 213 7.35 0.77 12.91
N ALA A 214 6.97 2.04 12.96
CA ALA A 214 5.61 2.43 12.63
C ALA A 214 5.32 2.20 11.13
N HIS A 215 4.05 1.99 10.77
CA HIS A 215 3.62 1.95 9.37
C HIS A 215 3.82 3.33 8.72
N GLY A 216 4.32 3.38 7.47
CA GLY A 216 4.52 4.65 6.76
C GLY A 216 3.23 5.48 6.66
N LEU A 217 2.14 4.85 6.20
CA LEU A 217 0.83 5.51 6.08
C LEU A 217 0.16 5.90 7.42
N TRP A 218 0.72 5.49 8.57
CA TRP A 218 0.31 6.04 9.86
C TRP A 218 0.86 7.47 10.03
N ILE A 219 2.14 7.70 9.67
CA ILE A 219 2.83 9.00 9.71
C ILE A 219 2.25 9.98 8.67
N LYS A 220 1.66 9.43 7.60
CA LYS A 220 1.01 10.02 6.42
C LYS A 220 1.92 10.14 5.21
#